data_AF-A0A3B4Y469-F1
#
_entry.id   AF-A0A3B4Y469-F1
#
_cell.length_a   1.000
_cell.length_b   1.000
_cell.length_c   1.000
_cell.angle_alpha   90.00
_cell.angle_beta   90.00
_cell.angle_gamma   90.00
#
_symmetry.space_group_name_H-M   'P 1'
#
loop_
_entity.id
_entity.type
_entity.pdbx_description
1 polymer ?
#
loop_
_entity_poly.entity_id
_entity_poly.type
_entity_poly.pdbx_seq_one_letter_code
_entity_poly.pdbx_strand_id
1 'polypeptide(L)'
;MFNMLDAAAEQMMVHKDFQAALDSCDRGLQSLASMDSEDNRCGELKAGFCILGIQALAELNQWQGVLSWVLQQYEHPEKIPAKIMQMCILLYSKVGESAVMQEAARVWLHSPSNSRVSGFGTVAELYLLHVLVPLGHTEEARELIVGEVGSGAFTEDQRQTALDVVVEKEQQNQEPPLSPGCSPNSEISAHTVSTKGAVIRKLEAMLSFLYRKLRVTGSGSFSLQRIFLAAVLLYMLFVQMDPALPSSFMWISKLLQMLKQMWSSMFAPYSHSLPQNKGL
;
A
#
# COMPACT_ATOMS: atom_id res chain seq x y z
N MET A 1 22.67 -9.09 -8.92
CA MET A 1 21.19 -9.12 -8.95
C MET A 1 20.59 -8.35 -7.78
N PHE A 2 20.94 -8.63 -6.51
CA PHE A 2 20.61 -7.76 -5.37
C PHE A 2 21.03 -6.30 -5.63
N ASN A 3 22.26 -6.08 -6.09
CA ASN A 3 22.73 -4.74 -6.47
C ASN A 3 21.90 -4.05 -7.57
N MET A 4 21.20 -4.80 -8.44
CA MET A 4 20.34 -4.22 -9.48
C MET A 4 18.98 -3.80 -8.91
N LEU A 5 18.44 -4.58 -7.96
CA LEU A 5 17.22 -4.21 -7.26
C LEU A 5 17.46 -2.97 -6.39
N ASP A 6 18.59 -2.90 -5.70
CA ASP A 6 19.00 -1.73 -4.92
C ASP A 6 19.18 -0.49 -5.83
N ALA A 7 19.81 -0.66 -6.99
CA ALA A 7 19.95 0.42 -7.97
C ALA A 7 18.59 0.89 -8.51
N ALA A 8 17.67 -0.02 -8.81
CA ALA A 8 16.31 0.32 -9.24
C ALA A 8 15.56 1.09 -8.14
N ALA A 9 15.70 0.67 -6.88
CA ALA A 9 15.13 1.37 -5.74
C ALA A 9 15.75 2.77 -5.54
N GLU A 10 17.06 2.92 -5.74
CA GLU A 10 17.74 4.21 -5.67
C GLU A 10 17.28 5.16 -6.81
N GLN A 11 17.17 4.66 -8.04
CA GLN A 11 16.64 5.41 -9.18
C GLN A 11 15.20 5.88 -8.92
N MET A 12 14.37 4.97 -8.41
CA MET A 12 12.98 5.24 -8.03
C MET A 12 12.87 6.30 -6.93
N MET A 13 13.53 6.09 -5.79
CA MET A 13 13.26 6.83 -4.56
C MET A 13 14.12 8.08 -4.39
N VAL A 14 15.37 8.06 -4.86
CA VAL A 14 16.32 9.17 -4.69
C VAL A 14 16.29 10.07 -5.91
N HIS A 15 16.46 9.49 -7.09
CA HIS A 15 16.61 10.24 -8.34
C HIS A 15 15.26 10.58 -8.99
N LYS A 16 14.18 9.88 -8.63
CA LYS A 16 12.87 9.95 -9.30
C LYS A 16 12.97 9.70 -10.81
N ASP A 17 13.95 8.88 -11.20
CA ASP A 17 14.13 8.46 -12.57
C ASP A 17 13.35 7.16 -12.76
N PHE A 18 12.04 7.32 -12.99
CA PHE A 18 11.10 6.21 -13.09
C PHE A 18 11.37 5.35 -14.34
N GLN A 19 11.81 5.97 -15.43
CA GLN A 19 12.17 5.25 -16.65
C GLN A 19 13.41 4.39 -16.41
N ALA A 20 14.48 4.96 -15.83
CA ALA A 20 15.67 4.17 -15.53
C ALA A 20 15.39 3.06 -14.51
N ALA A 21 14.53 3.32 -13.52
CA ALA A 21 14.09 2.30 -12.56
C ALA A 21 13.33 1.15 -13.24
N LEU A 22 12.42 1.45 -14.17
CA LEU A 22 11.69 0.45 -14.95
C LEU A 22 12.64 -0.37 -15.82
N ASP A 23 13.54 0.28 -16.56
CA ASP A 23 14.53 -0.40 -17.39
C ASP A 23 15.43 -1.32 -16.56
N SER A 24 15.80 -0.90 -15.34
CA SER A 24 16.55 -1.73 -14.40
C SER A 24 15.73 -2.93 -13.90
N CYS A 25 14.42 -2.77 -13.68
CA CYS A 25 13.53 -3.87 -13.33
C CYS A 25 13.41 -4.89 -14.47
N ASP A 26 13.20 -4.43 -15.71
CA ASP A 26 13.11 -5.32 -16.88
C ASP A 26 14.39 -6.13 -17.09
N ARG A 27 15.57 -5.48 -17.00
CA ARG A 27 16.86 -6.19 -17.07
C ARG A 27 17.02 -7.20 -15.92
N GLY A 28 16.59 -6.84 -14.72
CA GLY A 28 16.62 -7.72 -13.55
C GLY A 28 15.75 -8.96 -13.74
N LEU A 29 14.52 -8.77 -14.23
CA LEU A 29 13.56 -9.84 -14.52
C LEU A 29 14.03 -10.75 -15.66
N GLN A 30 14.58 -10.19 -16.74
CA GLN A 30 15.16 -10.97 -17.83
C GLN A 30 16.34 -11.83 -17.34
N SER A 31 17.20 -11.28 -16.49
CA SER A 31 18.30 -12.03 -15.89
C SER A 31 17.80 -13.16 -14.99
N LEU A 32 16.73 -12.94 -14.23
CA LEU A 32 16.10 -13.99 -13.40
C LEU A 32 15.49 -15.11 -14.25
N ALA A 33 14.85 -14.78 -15.38
CA ALA A 33 14.25 -15.77 -16.27
C ALA A 33 15.27 -16.74 -16.89
N SER A 34 16.54 -16.33 -16.99
CA SER A 34 17.64 -17.17 -17.46
C SER A 34 18.25 -18.09 -16.38
N MET A 35 17.82 -17.97 -15.11
CA MET A 35 18.30 -18.77 -14.00
C MET A 35 17.27 -19.85 -13.62
N ASP A 36 17.72 -21.05 -13.25
CA ASP A 36 16.82 -22.14 -12.90
C ASP A 36 15.90 -21.78 -11.71
N SER A 37 14.61 -22.02 -11.90
CA SER A 37 13.45 -21.43 -11.20
C SER A 37 13.20 -21.94 -9.76
N GLU A 38 14.03 -22.83 -9.21
CA GLU A 38 13.74 -23.55 -7.96
C GLU A 38 14.29 -22.84 -6.69
N ASP A 39 15.04 -21.75 -6.82
CA ASP A 39 15.54 -21.00 -5.65
C ASP A 39 14.50 -20.01 -5.11
N ASN A 40 14.07 -20.18 -3.86
CA ASN A 40 13.14 -19.29 -3.16
C ASN A 40 13.62 -17.81 -3.19
N ARG A 41 14.93 -17.57 -3.23
CA ARG A 41 15.51 -16.21 -3.34
C ARG A 41 15.22 -15.57 -4.69
N CYS A 42 15.15 -16.36 -5.75
CA CYS A 42 14.79 -15.89 -7.10
C CYS A 42 13.35 -15.35 -7.10
N GLY A 43 12.43 -16.05 -6.41
CA GLY A 43 11.04 -15.63 -6.24
C GLY A 43 10.90 -14.28 -5.52
N GLU A 44 11.64 -14.08 -4.43
CA GLU A 44 11.63 -12.81 -3.67
C GLU A 44 12.19 -11.64 -4.51
N LEU A 45 13.28 -11.86 -5.23
CA LEU A 45 13.86 -10.84 -6.13
C LEU A 45 12.91 -10.50 -7.28
N LYS A 46 12.29 -11.51 -7.90
CA LYS A 46 11.28 -11.32 -8.96
C LYS A 46 10.12 -10.48 -8.45
N ALA A 47 9.62 -10.79 -7.25
CA ALA A 47 8.56 -10.00 -6.63
C ALA A 47 9.01 -8.56 -6.35
N GLY A 48 10.24 -8.36 -5.86
CA GLY A 48 10.82 -7.04 -5.64
C GLY A 48 10.89 -6.18 -6.92
N PHE A 49 11.40 -6.74 -8.02
CA PHE A 49 11.44 -6.04 -9.31
C PHE A 49 10.03 -5.75 -9.83
N CYS A 50 9.08 -6.68 -9.70
CA CYS A 50 7.71 -6.45 -10.11
C CYS A 50 7.05 -5.30 -9.32
N ILE A 51 7.27 -5.23 -8.00
CA ILE A 51 6.75 -4.16 -7.16
C ILE A 51 7.28 -2.79 -7.62
N LEU A 52 8.60 -2.67 -7.82
CA LEU A 52 9.21 -1.43 -8.30
C LEU A 52 8.77 -1.07 -9.72
N GLY A 53 8.66 -2.06 -10.61
CA GLY A 53 8.20 -1.86 -11.98
C GLY A 53 6.74 -1.37 -12.05
N ILE A 54 5.84 -1.95 -11.24
CA ILE A 54 4.45 -1.47 -11.11
C ILE A 54 4.43 -0.01 -10.64
N GLN A 55 5.25 0.34 -9.64
CA GLN A 55 5.34 1.71 -9.15
C GLN A 55 5.88 2.65 -10.24
N ALA A 56 6.91 2.23 -10.99
CA ALA A 56 7.47 3.04 -12.08
C ALA A 56 6.43 3.29 -13.18
N LEU A 57 5.72 2.25 -13.62
CA LEU A 57 4.64 2.37 -14.60
C LEU A 57 3.53 3.31 -14.12
N ALA A 58 3.17 3.23 -12.83
CA ALA A 58 2.18 4.14 -12.24
C ALA A 58 2.67 5.60 -12.26
N GLU A 59 3.92 5.86 -11.85
CA GLU A 59 4.51 7.22 -11.84
C GLU A 59 4.73 7.79 -13.26
N LEU A 60 4.98 6.91 -14.25
CA LEU A 60 5.03 7.26 -15.68
C LEU A 60 3.65 7.46 -16.31
N ASN A 61 2.57 7.32 -15.54
CA ASN A 61 1.18 7.35 -16.01
C ASN A 61 0.87 6.32 -17.12
N GLN A 62 1.56 5.18 -17.07
CA GLN A 62 1.38 4.01 -17.94
C GLN A 62 0.63 2.88 -17.21
N TRP A 63 -0.31 3.25 -16.33
CA TRP A 63 -1.04 2.31 -15.48
C TRP A 63 -1.88 1.30 -16.27
N GLN A 64 -2.32 1.64 -17.48
CA GLN A 64 -3.16 0.79 -18.34
C GLN A 64 -2.47 -0.54 -18.64
N GLY A 65 -1.15 -0.51 -18.83
CA GLY A 65 -0.34 -1.68 -19.21
C GLY A 65 0.16 -2.52 -18.04
N VAL A 66 -0.12 -2.12 -16.79
CA VAL A 66 0.45 -2.76 -15.60
C VAL A 66 0.04 -4.22 -15.49
N LEU A 67 -1.25 -4.55 -15.60
CA LEU A 67 -1.69 -5.95 -15.48
C LEU A 67 -1.08 -6.82 -16.57
N SER A 68 -1.04 -6.33 -17.82
CA SER A 68 -0.39 -7.06 -18.92
C SER A 68 1.10 -7.26 -18.69
N TRP A 69 1.80 -6.25 -18.15
CA TRP A 69 3.22 -6.34 -17.86
C TRP A 69 3.51 -7.34 -16.73
N VAL A 70 2.69 -7.38 -15.67
CA VAL A 70 2.80 -8.38 -14.60
C VAL A 70 2.53 -9.79 -15.13
N LEU A 71 1.52 -9.96 -15.99
CA LEU A 71 1.19 -11.25 -16.60
C LEU A 71 2.31 -11.76 -17.53
N GLN A 72 3.08 -10.88 -18.17
CA GLN A 72 4.28 -11.32 -18.89
C GLN A 72 5.32 -11.99 -17.98
N GLN A 73 5.36 -11.60 -16.70
CA GLN A 73 6.31 -12.17 -15.73
C GLN A 73 5.81 -13.47 -15.10
N TYR A 74 4.51 -13.58 -14.83
CA TYR A 74 3.92 -14.71 -14.09
C TYR A 74 3.07 -15.65 -14.94
N GLU A 75 2.84 -15.32 -16.22
CA GLU A 75 2.01 -16.03 -17.21
C GLU A 75 0.52 -16.05 -16.87
N HIS A 76 0.16 -16.55 -15.69
CA HIS A 76 -1.21 -16.74 -15.24
C HIS A 76 -1.50 -15.92 -13.98
N PRO A 77 -2.74 -15.43 -13.80
CA PRO A 77 -3.13 -14.74 -12.58
C PRO A 77 -2.84 -15.56 -11.33
N GLU A 78 -3.12 -16.87 -11.33
CA GLU A 78 -2.94 -17.71 -10.12
C GLU A 78 -1.49 -17.73 -9.59
N LYS A 79 -0.50 -17.51 -10.46
CA LYS A 79 0.94 -17.52 -10.12
C LYS A 79 1.43 -16.19 -9.54
N ILE A 80 0.61 -15.13 -9.58
CA ILE A 80 0.99 -13.81 -9.08
C ILE A 80 1.06 -13.82 -7.54
N PRO A 81 2.15 -13.36 -6.91
CA PRO A 81 2.22 -13.22 -5.46
C PRO A 81 1.13 -12.30 -4.91
N ALA A 82 0.54 -12.65 -3.75
CA ALA A 82 -0.57 -11.92 -3.14
C ALA A 82 -0.31 -10.40 -3.05
N LYS A 83 0.90 -10.00 -2.63
CA LYS A 83 1.27 -8.57 -2.51
C LYS A 83 1.21 -7.82 -3.84
N ILE A 84 1.56 -8.47 -4.96
CA ILE A 84 1.48 -7.87 -6.30
C ILE A 84 0.03 -7.76 -6.74
N MET A 85 -0.79 -8.79 -6.49
CA MET A 85 -2.23 -8.74 -6.75
C MET A 85 -2.90 -7.58 -5.99
N GLN A 86 -2.59 -7.42 -4.70
CA GLN A 86 -3.07 -6.30 -3.87
C GLN A 86 -2.68 -4.94 -4.47
N MET A 87 -1.42 -4.77 -4.89
CA MET A 87 -0.96 -3.53 -5.52
C MET A 87 -1.70 -3.23 -6.83
N CYS A 88 -1.95 -4.24 -7.66
CA CYS A 88 -2.70 -4.06 -8.90
C CYS A 88 -4.14 -3.63 -8.62
N ILE A 89 -4.85 -4.30 -7.71
CA ILE A 89 -6.22 -3.93 -7.31
C ILE A 89 -6.26 -2.48 -6.83
N LEU A 90 -5.34 -2.09 -5.95
CA LEU A 90 -5.27 -0.72 -5.42
C LEU A 90 -4.96 0.32 -6.49
N LEU A 91 -4.06 0.01 -7.44
CA LEU A 91 -3.74 0.91 -8.55
C LEU A 91 -4.96 1.15 -9.44
N TYR A 92 -5.59 0.08 -9.93
CA TYR A 92 -6.75 0.20 -10.82
C TYR A 92 -7.96 0.84 -10.14
N SER A 93 -8.15 0.57 -8.84
CA SER A 93 -9.12 1.27 -7.99
C SER A 93 -8.84 2.77 -7.89
N LYS A 94 -7.57 3.17 -7.68
CA LYS A 94 -7.16 4.58 -7.56
C LYS A 94 -7.43 5.38 -8.84
N VAL A 95 -7.29 4.75 -10.01
CA VAL A 95 -7.54 5.41 -11.32
C VAL A 95 -8.99 5.25 -11.80
N GLY A 96 -9.86 4.60 -11.02
CA GLY A 96 -11.29 4.44 -11.35
C GLY A 96 -11.59 3.32 -12.36
N GLU A 97 -10.63 2.45 -12.65
CA GLU A 97 -10.72 1.38 -13.66
C GLU A 97 -10.69 -0.02 -13.01
N SER A 98 -11.38 -0.18 -11.88
CA SER A 98 -11.42 -1.43 -11.11
C SER A 98 -11.89 -2.65 -11.92
N ALA A 99 -12.70 -2.44 -12.95
CA ALA A 99 -13.22 -3.50 -13.83
C ALA A 99 -12.10 -4.33 -14.47
N VAL A 100 -10.94 -3.73 -14.75
CA VAL A 100 -9.77 -4.43 -15.32
C VAL A 100 -9.29 -5.56 -14.41
N MET A 101 -9.45 -5.41 -13.10
CA MET A 101 -8.96 -6.39 -12.12
C MET A 101 -9.96 -7.48 -11.78
N GLN A 102 -11.21 -7.43 -12.28
CA GLN A 102 -12.26 -8.38 -11.87
C GLN A 102 -11.88 -9.83 -12.16
N GLU A 103 -11.58 -10.12 -13.43
CA GLU A 103 -11.26 -11.49 -13.83
C GLU A 103 -9.96 -12.00 -13.19
N ALA A 104 -8.92 -11.18 -13.15
CA ALA A 104 -7.63 -11.57 -12.58
C ALA A 104 -7.74 -11.87 -11.07
N ALA A 105 -8.46 -11.06 -10.31
CA ALA A 105 -8.68 -11.28 -8.88
C ALA A 105 -9.59 -12.50 -8.62
N ARG A 106 -10.64 -12.68 -9.43
CA ARG A 106 -11.54 -13.84 -9.37
C ARG A 106 -10.77 -15.13 -9.57
N VAL A 107 -10.01 -15.23 -10.66
CA VAL A 107 -9.17 -16.40 -10.97
C VAL A 107 -8.14 -16.67 -9.87
N TRP A 108 -7.50 -15.62 -9.35
CA TRP A 108 -6.53 -15.75 -8.26
C TRP A 108 -7.13 -16.32 -6.98
N LEU A 109 -8.32 -15.85 -6.58
CA LEU A 109 -9.01 -16.25 -5.35
C LEU A 109 -9.58 -17.67 -5.40
N HIS A 110 -9.99 -18.12 -6.58
CA HIS A 110 -10.53 -19.47 -6.79
C HIS A 110 -9.43 -20.52 -7.02
N SER A 111 -8.16 -20.11 -7.10
CA SER A 111 -7.06 -21.06 -7.21
C SER A 111 -6.78 -21.75 -5.87
N PRO A 112 -6.83 -23.10 -5.80
CA PRO A 112 -6.59 -23.84 -4.56
C PRO A 112 -5.21 -23.58 -3.95
N SER A 113 -4.19 -23.28 -4.78
CA SER A 113 -2.83 -22.99 -4.33
C SER A 113 -2.74 -21.70 -3.50
N ASN A 114 -3.68 -20.77 -3.70
CA ASN A 114 -3.63 -19.44 -3.08
C ASN A 114 -4.39 -19.39 -1.75
N SER A 115 -5.31 -20.32 -1.50
CA SER A 115 -6.07 -20.38 -0.24
C SER A 115 -5.22 -20.40 1.05
N ARG A 116 -3.96 -20.82 0.96
CA ARG A 116 -3.03 -20.95 2.09
C ARG A 116 -1.94 -19.89 2.12
N VAL A 117 -1.87 -19.00 1.13
CA VAL A 117 -0.80 -17.99 1.09
C VAL A 117 -1.09 -16.84 2.04
N SER A 118 -0.03 -16.28 2.63
CA SER A 118 -0.14 -15.06 3.41
C SER A 118 -0.66 -13.92 2.53
N GLY A 119 -1.72 -13.26 2.99
CA GLY A 119 -2.39 -12.19 2.26
C GLY A 119 -3.59 -12.63 1.40
N PHE A 120 -4.00 -13.91 1.43
CA PHE A 120 -5.23 -14.38 0.77
C PHE A 120 -6.47 -13.58 1.20
N GLY A 121 -6.69 -13.47 2.52
CA GLY A 121 -7.81 -12.69 3.06
C GLY A 121 -7.78 -11.22 2.65
N THR A 122 -6.59 -10.61 2.56
CA THR A 122 -6.44 -9.23 2.09
C THR A 122 -6.78 -9.10 0.61
N VAL A 123 -6.41 -10.05 -0.25
CA VAL A 123 -6.83 -10.02 -1.67
C VAL A 123 -8.35 -10.14 -1.77
N ALA A 124 -8.98 -11.03 -0.97
CA ALA A 124 -10.43 -11.18 -0.96
C ALA A 124 -11.14 -9.90 -0.48
N GLU A 125 -10.62 -9.26 0.58
CA GLU A 125 -11.14 -7.99 1.10
C GLU A 125 -11.03 -6.87 0.05
N LEU A 126 -9.87 -6.74 -0.60
CA LEU A 126 -9.67 -5.73 -1.65
C LEU A 126 -10.55 -6.01 -2.87
N TYR A 127 -10.70 -7.28 -3.26
CA TYR A 127 -11.57 -7.65 -4.37
C TYR A 127 -13.02 -7.24 -4.10
N LEU A 128 -13.52 -7.54 -2.90
CA LEU A 128 -14.86 -7.14 -2.48
C LEU A 128 -15.01 -5.60 -2.47
N LEU A 129 -14.14 -4.89 -1.76
CA LEU A 129 -14.32 -3.47 -1.46
C LEU A 129 -13.94 -2.54 -2.61
N HIS A 130 -12.98 -2.93 -3.45
CA HIS A 130 -12.46 -2.08 -4.51
C HIS A 130 -12.83 -2.52 -5.91
N VAL A 131 -13.39 -3.72 -6.09
CA VAL A 131 -13.84 -4.21 -7.39
C VAL A 131 -15.34 -4.48 -7.38
N LEU A 132 -15.82 -5.46 -6.61
CA LEU A 132 -17.22 -5.91 -6.68
C LEU A 132 -18.23 -4.85 -6.22
N VAL A 133 -18.02 -4.28 -5.02
CA VAL A 133 -18.93 -3.29 -4.44
C VAL A 133 -18.99 -2.00 -5.27
N PRO A 134 -17.87 -1.39 -5.72
CA PRO A 134 -17.92 -0.21 -6.58
C PRO A 134 -18.57 -0.44 -7.94
N LEU A 135 -18.40 -1.63 -8.53
CA LEU A 135 -19.00 -1.99 -9.82
C LEU A 135 -20.47 -2.42 -9.71
N GLY A 136 -20.98 -2.64 -8.50
CA GLY A 136 -22.36 -3.08 -8.27
C GLY A 136 -22.58 -4.57 -8.58
N HIS A 137 -21.52 -5.39 -8.57
CA HIS A 137 -21.62 -6.85 -8.73
C HIS A 137 -22.06 -7.51 -7.42
N THR A 138 -23.31 -7.27 -7.01
CA THR A 138 -23.87 -7.72 -5.72
C THR A 138 -23.94 -9.23 -5.59
N GLU A 139 -24.34 -9.94 -6.64
CA GLU A 139 -24.44 -11.40 -6.61
C GLU A 139 -23.08 -12.07 -6.42
N GLU A 140 -22.08 -11.64 -7.19
CA GLU A 140 -20.71 -12.13 -7.04
C GLU A 140 -20.12 -11.77 -5.67
N ALA A 141 -20.44 -10.59 -5.13
CA ALA A 141 -20.02 -10.19 -3.78
C ALA A 141 -20.62 -11.11 -2.70
N ARG A 142 -21.92 -11.45 -2.82
CA ARG A 142 -22.58 -12.37 -1.88
C ARG A 142 -22.00 -13.78 -1.98
N GLU A 143 -21.77 -14.28 -3.20
CA GLU A 143 -21.12 -15.57 -3.43
C GLU A 143 -19.71 -15.62 -2.82
N LEU A 144 -18.91 -14.57 -3.04
CA LEU A 144 -17.57 -14.45 -2.45
C LEU A 144 -17.61 -14.54 -0.92
N ILE A 145 -18.55 -13.86 -0.27
CA ILE A 145 -18.64 -13.80 1.20
C ILE A 145 -19.13 -15.12 1.80
N VAL A 146 -20.19 -15.72 1.24
CA VAL A 146 -20.84 -16.91 1.80
C VAL A 146 -20.13 -18.21 1.38
N GLY A 147 -19.49 -18.20 0.21
CA GLY A 147 -18.85 -19.37 -0.38
C GLY A 147 -17.55 -19.82 0.28
N GLU A 148 -16.83 -20.70 -0.40
CA GLU A 148 -15.57 -21.28 0.09
C GLU A 148 -14.49 -20.23 0.29
N VAL A 149 -14.37 -19.26 -0.64
CA VAL A 149 -13.38 -18.18 -0.57
C VAL A 149 -13.60 -17.35 0.70
N GLY A 150 -14.82 -16.88 0.94
CA GLY A 150 -15.15 -16.09 2.12
C GLY A 150 -14.99 -16.86 3.43
N SER A 151 -15.33 -18.16 3.43
CA SER A 151 -15.12 -19.05 4.58
C SER A 151 -13.63 -19.23 4.93
N GLY A 152 -12.75 -19.21 3.93
CA GLY A 152 -11.29 -19.28 4.13
C GLY A 152 -10.63 -17.91 4.38
N ALA A 153 -11.22 -16.83 3.90
CA ALA A 153 -10.66 -15.48 3.95
C ALA A 153 -11.06 -14.66 5.17
N PHE A 154 -12.26 -14.87 5.70
CA PHE A 154 -12.89 -13.98 6.69
C PHE A 154 -13.38 -14.73 7.93
N THR A 155 -13.38 -14.05 9.08
CA THR A 155 -14.12 -14.52 10.27
C THR A 155 -15.62 -14.33 10.09
N GLU A 156 -16.44 -15.00 10.91
CA GLU A 156 -17.90 -14.84 10.86
C GLU A 156 -18.34 -13.37 10.99
N ASP A 157 -17.76 -12.65 11.95
CA ASP A 157 -18.06 -11.24 12.17
C ASP A 157 -17.67 -10.38 10.95
N GLN A 158 -16.55 -10.69 10.30
CA GLN A 158 -16.12 -10.02 9.07
C GLN A 158 -17.08 -10.31 7.91
N ARG A 159 -17.58 -11.55 7.79
CA ARG A 159 -18.58 -11.91 6.76
C ARG A 159 -19.89 -11.17 6.96
N GLN A 160 -20.38 -11.08 8.20
CA GLN A 160 -21.59 -10.31 8.48
C GLN A 160 -21.39 -8.83 8.14
N THR A 161 -20.27 -8.24 8.57
CA THR A 161 -19.93 -6.85 8.24
C THR A 161 -19.85 -6.63 6.73
N ALA A 162 -19.25 -7.57 6.00
CA ALA A 162 -19.15 -7.51 4.55
C ALA A 162 -20.52 -7.59 3.85
N LEU A 163 -21.44 -8.44 4.33
CA LEU A 163 -22.81 -8.50 3.83
C LEU A 163 -23.56 -7.19 4.05
N ASP A 164 -23.41 -6.59 5.23
CA ASP A 164 -24.03 -5.31 5.56
C ASP A 164 -23.57 -4.22 4.58
N VAL A 165 -22.27 -4.16 4.28
CA VAL A 165 -21.71 -3.22 3.27
C VAL A 165 -22.31 -3.42 1.89
N VAL A 166 -22.49 -4.66 1.44
CA VAL A 166 -23.10 -4.97 0.14
C VAL A 166 -24.57 -4.52 0.11
N VAL A 167 -25.33 -4.79 1.18
CA VAL A 167 -26.74 -4.40 1.29
C VAL A 167 -26.89 -2.88 1.31
N GLU A 168 -26.08 -2.17 2.11
CA GLU A 168 -26.10 -0.71 2.16
C GLU A 168 -25.79 -0.10 0.79
N LYS A 169 -24.82 -0.66 0.06
CA LYS A 169 -24.46 -0.17 -1.27
C LYS A 169 -25.58 -0.43 -2.30
N GLU A 170 -26.20 -1.59 -2.23
CA GLU A 170 -27.33 -1.95 -3.09
C GLU A 170 -28.52 -0.99 -2.88
N GLN A 171 -28.85 -0.66 -1.62
CA GLN A 171 -29.89 0.32 -1.29
C GLN A 171 -29.57 1.72 -1.83
N GLN A 172 -28.33 2.19 -1.69
CA GLN A 172 -27.89 3.48 -2.24
C GLN A 172 -28.02 3.55 -3.77
N ASN A 173 -27.82 2.43 -4.47
CA ASN A 173 -27.95 2.37 -5.92
C ASN A 173 -29.42 2.27 -6.38
N GLN A 174 -30.33 1.82 -5.52
CA GLN A 174 -31.77 1.71 -5.80
C GLN A 174 -32.55 3.01 -5.51
N GLU A 175 -32.04 3.88 -4.63
CA GLU A 175 -32.64 5.20 -4.42
C GLU A 175 -32.54 6.06 -5.69
N PRO A 176 -33.65 6.54 -6.26
CA PRO A 176 -33.61 7.40 -7.45
C PRO A 176 -32.84 8.69 -7.15
N PRO A 177 -32.01 9.21 -8.08
CA PRO A 177 -31.48 10.55 -7.93
C PRO A 177 -32.67 11.52 -7.91
N LEU A 178 -32.91 12.17 -6.78
CA LEU A 178 -33.94 13.18 -6.63
C LEU A 178 -33.85 14.18 -7.79
N SER A 179 -34.94 14.29 -8.55
CA SER A 179 -35.02 15.09 -9.77
C SER A 179 -34.74 16.58 -9.49
N PRO A 180 -34.16 17.33 -10.45
CA PRO A 180 -33.68 18.69 -10.23
C PRO A 180 -34.82 19.71 -10.29
N GLY A 181 -35.25 20.18 -9.12
CA GLY A 181 -36.18 21.28 -8.96
C GLY A 181 -35.48 22.59 -8.57
N CYS A 182 -35.15 23.40 -9.58
CA CYS A 182 -35.04 24.86 -9.56
C CYS A 182 -33.98 25.58 -8.67
N SER A 183 -32.97 26.10 -9.37
CA SER A 183 -32.30 27.41 -9.23
C SER A 183 -31.00 27.55 -8.41
N PRO A 184 -30.09 28.43 -8.89
CA PRO A 184 -28.65 28.19 -8.87
C PRO A 184 -27.94 28.98 -7.77
N ASN A 185 -26.91 28.37 -7.19
CA ASN A 185 -25.72 28.97 -6.57
C ASN A 185 -25.32 28.14 -5.36
N SER A 186 -24.55 27.07 -5.59
CA SER A 186 -23.49 26.71 -4.66
C SER A 186 -22.52 25.78 -5.35
N GLU A 187 -21.27 26.16 -5.21
CA GLU A 187 -20.10 25.63 -5.86
C GLU A 187 -19.93 24.13 -5.56
N ILE A 188 -19.39 23.47 -6.57
CA ILE A 188 -19.14 22.05 -6.66
C ILE A 188 -18.33 21.57 -5.45
N SER A 189 -18.98 20.86 -4.54
CA SER A 189 -18.32 20.01 -3.55
C SER A 189 -18.52 18.56 -3.99
N ALA A 190 -17.49 18.01 -4.63
CA ALA A 190 -17.41 16.59 -4.93
C ALA A 190 -17.66 15.78 -3.64
N HIS A 191 -18.68 14.93 -3.67
CA HIS A 191 -19.03 14.01 -2.60
C HIS A 191 -17.86 13.06 -2.34
N THR A 192 -17.05 13.41 -1.34
CA THR A 192 -16.10 12.50 -0.71
C THR A 192 -16.93 11.53 0.12
N VAL A 193 -17.13 10.34 -0.44
CA VAL A 193 -17.75 9.19 0.22
C VAL A 193 -17.11 9.01 1.61
N SER A 194 -17.98 8.71 2.58
CA SER A 194 -17.77 8.66 4.03
C SER A 194 -16.73 7.63 4.50
N THR A 195 -15.46 7.80 4.13
CA THR A 195 -14.33 7.06 4.70
C THR A 195 -13.73 7.81 5.89
N LYS A 196 -13.92 9.13 5.94
CA LYS A 196 -13.44 10.02 7.01
C LYS A 196 -14.01 9.64 8.38
N GLY A 197 -15.29 9.24 8.44
CA GLY A 197 -16.01 8.99 9.70
C GLY A 197 -15.56 7.73 10.46
N ALA A 198 -15.10 6.69 9.76
CA ALA A 198 -14.62 5.46 10.38
C ALA A 198 -13.18 5.61 10.92
N VAL A 199 -12.33 6.32 10.15
CA VAL A 199 -10.95 6.62 10.54
C VAL A 199 -10.90 7.57 11.75
N ILE A 200 -11.78 8.58 11.78
CA ILE A 200 -11.89 9.52 12.92
C ILE A 200 -12.32 8.79 14.20
N ARG A 201 -13.27 7.85 14.11
CA ARG A 201 -13.72 7.05 15.28
C ARG A 201 -12.64 6.08 15.78
N LYS A 202 -11.87 5.43 14.90
CA LYS A 202 -10.71 4.62 15.30
C LYS A 202 -9.61 5.47 15.93
N LEU A 203 -9.39 6.68 15.43
CA LEU A 203 -8.41 7.63 15.95
C LEU A 203 -8.80 8.10 17.36
N GLU A 204 -10.07 8.42 17.57
CA GLU A 204 -10.61 8.82 18.87
C GLU A 204 -10.49 7.68 19.91
N ALA A 205 -10.75 6.44 19.50
CA ALA A 205 -10.59 5.26 20.36
C ALA A 205 -9.12 4.98 20.74
N MET A 206 -8.18 5.17 19.80
CA MET A 206 -6.75 5.05 20.09
C MET A 206 -6.25 6.19 20.99
N LEU A 207 -6.69 7.42 20.74
CA LEU A 207 -6.29 8.59 21.52
C LEU A 207 -6.79 8.50 22.96
N SER A 208 -8.03 8.06 23.15
CA SER A 208 -8.63 7.84 24.48
C SER A 208 -7.93 6.70 25.24
N PHE A 209 -7.49 5.64 24.56
CA PHE A 209 -6.70 4.56 25.17
C PHE A 209 -5.31 5.04 25.62
N LEU A 210 -4.62 5.82 24.77
CA LEU A 210 -3.31 6.40 25.09
C LEU A 210 -3.40 7.41 26.23
N TYR A 211 -4.43 8.26 26.24
CA TYR A 211 -4.68 9.23 27.30
C TYR A 211 -5.00 8.55 28.64
N ARG A 212 -5.75 7.44 28.60
CA ARG A 212 -6.04 6.61 29.79
C ARG A 212 -4.78 5.94 30.33
N LYS A 213 -3.90 5.43 29.47
CA LYS A 213 -2.58 4.87 29.87
C LYS A 213 -1.66 5.93 30.46
N LEU A 214 -1.66 7.16 29.93
CA LEU A 214 -0.88 8.28 30.45
C LEU A 214 -1.32 8.73 31.86
N ARG A 215 -2.62 8.62 32.18
CA ARG A 215 -3.13 8.92 33.53
C ARG A 215 -2.87 7.81 34.55
N VAL A 216 -2.73 6.55 34.11
CA VAL A 216 -2.48 5.40 35.00
C VAL A 216 -1.00 5.30 35.39
N THR A 217 -0.07 5.84 34.59
CA THR A 217 1.33 6.00 35.00
C THR A 217 1.57 7.39 35.60
N GLY A 218 0.85 7.67 36.69
CA GLY A 218 1.23 8.74 37.61
C GLY A 218 2.50 8.34 38.34
N SER A 219 3.49 9.23 38.35
CA SER A 219 4.78 9.16 39.07
C SER A 219 5.94 8.50 38.31
N GLY A 220 6.61 9.34 37.51
CA GLY A 220 7.90 9.06 36.90
C GLY A 220 8.21 10.17 35.90
N SER A 221 9.34 10.87 36.08
CA SER A 221 9.79 11.90 35.16
C SER A 221 9.95 11.30 33.76
N PHE A 222 8.96 11.48 32.90
CA PHE A 222 9.05 11.10 31.51
C PHE A 222 9.96 12.11 30.83
N SER A 223 11.16 11.67 30.45
CA SER A 223 12.06 12.49 29.63
C SER A 223 11.30 12.96 28.39
N LEU A 224 11.18 14.28 28.22
CA LEU A 224 10.51 14.93 27.09
C LEU A 224 10.96 14.36 25.74
N GLN A 225 12.18 13.83 25.68
CA GLN A 225 12.73 13.11 24.52
C GLN A 225 11.92 11.87 24.12
N ARG A 226 11.41 11.08 25.07
CA ARG A 226 10.57 9.90 24.77
C ARG A 226 9.18 10.29 24.27
N ILE A 227 8.62 11.36 24.82
CA ILE A 227 7.32 11.89 24.37
C ILE A 227 7.47 12.51 22.97
N PHE A 228 8.53 13.27 22.75
CA PHE A 228 8.85 13.82 21.43
C PHE A 228 9.10 12.71 20.40
N LEU A 229 9.88 11.68 20.75
CA LEU A 229 10.11 10.53 19.87
C LEU A 229 8.81 9.79 19.55
N ALA A 230 7.95 9.56 20.56
CA ALA A 230 6.64 8.95 20.34
C ALA A 230 5.75 9.82 19.44
N ALA A 231 5.78 11.14 19.61
CA ALA A 231 5.04 12.08 18.75
C ALA A 231 5.58 12.10 17.32
N VAL A 232 6.91 12.06 17.12
CA VAL A 232 7.54 11.94 15.80
C VAL A 232 7.20 10.60 15.16
N LEU A 233 7.24 9.50 15.90
CA LEU A 233 6.87 8.17 15.37
C LEU A 233 5.40 8.10 15.02
N LEU A 234 4.51 8.65 15.85
CA LEU A 234 3.09 8.77 15.55
C LEU A 234 2.86 9.65 14.33
N TYR A 235 3.53 10.80 14.24
CA TYR A 235 3.47 11.68 13.07
C TYR A 235 3.92 10.96 11.80
N MET A 236 5.04 10.22 11.86
CA MET A 236 5.53 9.41 10.73
C MET A 236 4.54 8.32 10.36
N LEU A 237 3.92 7.64 11.34
CA LEU A 237 2.86 6.66 11.12
C LEU A 237 1.62 7.29 10.47
N PHE A 238 1.15 8.43 10.96
CA PHE A 238 -0.01 9.12 10.40
C PHE A 238 0.25 9.66 9.00
N VAL A 239 1.48 10.07 8.69
CA VAL A 239 1.90 10.49 7.35
C VAL A 239 2.14 9.30 6.41
N GLN A 240 2.48 8.12 6.94
CA GLN A 240 2.60 6.88 6.17
C GLN A 240 1.26 6.18 5.89
N MET A 241 0.19 6.53 6.61
CA MET A 241 -1.14 5.92 6.45
C MET A 241 -1.95 6.49 5.28
N ASP A 242 -1.38 7.39 4.47
CA ASP A 242 -1.93 7.76 3.17
C ASP A 242 -1.02 7.19 2.06
N PRO A 243 -1.31 5.98 1.54
CA PRO A 243 -0.51 5.34 0.51
C PRO A 243 -0.57 6.06 -0.86
N ALA A 244 -1.22 7.23 -0.95
CA ALA A 244 -1.40 7.97 -2.20
C ALA A 244 -0.66 9.31 -2.31
N LEU A 245 0.10 9.79 -1.30
CA LEU A 245 0.81 11.08 -1.38
C LEU A 245 2.35 10.99 -1.39
N PRO A 246 3.01 11.21 -2.55
CA PRO A 246 4.47 11.30 -2.67
C PRO A 246 5.07 12.62 -2.15
N SER A 247 4.27 13.54 -1.61
CA SER A 247 4.72 14.87 -1.16
C SER A 247 5.42 14.87 0.20
N SER A 248 5.18 13.87 1.05
CA SER A 248 5.77 13.76 2.39
C SER A 248 7.23 13.24 2.37
N PHE A 249 7.60 12.46 1.35
CA PHE A 249 8.95 11.91 1.20
C PHE A 249 10.01 13.01 0.96
N MET A 250 9.62 14.10 0.28
CA MET A 250 10.48 15.28 0.09
C MET A 250 10.79 16.01 1.39
N TRP A 251 9.86 15.98 2.35
CA TRP A 251 10.10 16.60 3.65
C TRP A 251 10.98 15.70 4.53
N ILE A 252 10.78 14.38 4.48
CA ILE A 252 11.59 13.39 5.21
C ILE A 252 13.03 13.38 4.68
N SER A 253 13.25 13.43 3.36
CA SER A 253 14.61 13.48 2.79
C SER A 253 15.32 14.80 3.13
N LYS A 254 14.59 15.91 3.14
CA LYS A 254 15.11 17.22 3.57
C LYS A 254 15.43 17.25 5.06
N LEU A 255 14.62 16.58 5.89
CA LEU A 255 14.85 16.45 7.33
C LEU A 255 16.04 15.51 7.61
N LEU A 256 16.21 14.45 6.83
CA LEU A 256 17.38 13.55 6.88
C LEU A 256 18.65 14.26 6.42
N GLN A 257 18.58 15.09 5.36
CA GLN A 257 19.68 15.94 4.92
C GLN A 257 20.06 16.96 5.99
N MET A 258 19.08 17.62 6.62
CA MET A 258 19.32 18.54 7.73
C MET A 258 19.95 17.82 8.91
N LEU A 259 19.49 16.61 9.26
CA LEU A 259 20.07 15.82 10.35
C LEU A 259 21.50 15.37 10.02
N LYS A 260 21.78 14.96 8.79
CA LYS A 260 23.11 14.56 8.31
C LYS A 260 24.06 15.76 8.29
N GLN A 261 23.56 16.94 7.91
CA GLN A 261 24.32 18.18 7.92
C GLN A 261 24.60 18.64 9.35
N MET A 262 23.61 18.56 10.24
CA MET A 262 23.77 18.88 11.67
C MET A 262 24.73 17.89 12.37
N TRP A 263 24.65 16.60 12.04
CA TRP A 263 25.58 15.57 12.48
C TRP A 263 26.99 15.89 11.98
N SER A 264 27.16 16.18 10.69
CA SER A 264 28.47 16.55 10.15
C SER A 264 29.03 17.80 10.83
N SER A 265 28.22 18.82 11.12
CA SER A 265 28.69 20.02 11.82
C SER A 265 29.00 19.80 13.31
N MET A 266 28.28 18.91 13.99
CA MET A 266 28.50 18.64 15.42
C MET A 266 29.61 17.61 15.68
N PHE A 267 29.86 16.68 14.75
CA PHE A 267 30.81 15.57 14.94
C PHE A 267 32.03 15.59 14.01
N ALA A 268 32.09 16.44 12.97
CA ALA A 268 33.31 16.62 12.16
C ALA A 268 34.56 17.06 12.92
N PRO A 269 34.50 17.84 14.04
CA PRO A 269 35.72 18.17 14.79
C PRO A 269 36.32 16.97 15.53
N TYR A 270 35.54 15.91 15.78
CA TYR A 270 35.97 14.76 16.60
C TYR A 270 36.71 13.68 15.81
N SER A 271 36.61 13.64 14.48
CA SER A 271 37.30 12.64 13.65
C SER A 271 38.71 13.04 13.24
N HIS A 272 39.15 14.28 13.49
CA HIS A 272 40.49 14.76 13.12
C HIS A 272 41.52 14.77 14.26
N SER A 273 41.15 14.35 15.48
CA SER A 273 42.10 14.21 16.59
C SER A 273 42.37 12.73 16.92
N LEU A 274 42.94 12.00 15.96
CA LEU A 274 43.69 10.80 16.28
C LEU A 274 45.16 11.07 15.91
N PRO A 275 46.05 11.41 16.87
CA PRO A 275 47.45 11.56 16.57
C PRO A 275 48.03 10.21 16.14
N GLN A 276 48.65 10.22 14.96
CA GLN A 276 49.46 9.13 14.42
C GLN A 276 50.46 8.65 15.45
N ASN A 277 50.41 7.35 15.71
CA ASN A 277 51.50 6.56 16.23
C ASN A 277 52.75 6.78 15.34
N LYS A 278 53.82 7.37 15.89
CA LYS A 278 55.17 7.30 15.32
C LYS A 278 56.07 6.70 16.38
N GLY A 279 56.63 5.55 16.03
CA GLY A 279 57.48 4.75 16.89
C GLY A 279 58.82 5.42 17.24
N LEU A 280 59.35 4.93 18.35
CA LEU A 280 60.75 4.60 18.59
C LEU A 280 60.77 3.45 19.59
#